data_AF-A0A931PY06-F1
#
_entry.id   AF-A0A931PY06-F1
#
_cell.length_a   1.000
_cell.length_b   1.000
_cell.length_c   1.000
_cell.angle_alpha   90.00
_cell.angle_beta   90.00
_cell.angle_gamma   90.00
#
_symmetry.space_group_name_H-M   'P 1'
#
loop_
_entity.id
_entity.type
_entity.pdbx_description
1 polymer ?
#
loop_
_entity_poly.entity_id
_entity_poly.type
_entity_poly.pdbx_seq_one_letter_code
_entity_poly.pdbx_strand_id
1 'polypeptide(L)'
;MAEIYHITTKKEWQEAKKKGSYEAASLATEGFIHCCELKQLRGVVKRYYAGQKGLVALLIDTELIKSPIKYELSPSVNEEFPHIYGPINADAVEDTLEL
;
A
#
# COMPACT_ATOMS: atom_id res chain seq x y z
N MET A 1 1.48 14.55 -9.41
CA MET A 1 0.65 13.61 -8.65
C MET A 1 0.84 12.22 -9.24
N ALA A 2 1.82 11.52 -8.71
CA ALA A 2 1.99 10.09 -8.93
C ALA A 2 1.43 9.40 -7.68
N GLU A 3 0.37 8.63 -7.85
CA GLU A 3 -0.39 8.02 -6.77
C GLU A 3 -0.24 6.50 -6.80
N ILE A 4 0.03 5.91 -5.66
CA ILE A 4 0.11 4.45 -5.48
C ILE A 4 -0.83 3.99 -4.38
N TYR A 5 -1.16 2.70 -4.40
CA TYR A 5 -2.17 2.12 -3.51
C TYR A 5 -1.57 1.04 -2.65
N HIS A 6 -1.82 1.11 -1.34
CA HIS A 6 -1.54 0.03 -0.41
C HIS A 6 -2.84 -0.53 0.17
N ILE A 7 -3.00 -1.85 0.19
CA ILE A 7 -4.21 -2.49 0.74
C ILE A 7 -3.92 -2.96 2.16
N THR A 8 -4.76 -2.53 3.10
CA THR A 8 -4.71 -2.93 4.50
C THR A 8 -6.12 -3.07 5.07
N THR A 9 -6.25 -3.49 6.33
CA THR A 9 -7.56 -3.48 6.99
C THR A 9 -7.93 -2.08 7.47
N LYS A 10 -9.22 -1.76 7.47
CA LYS A 10 -9.75 -0.50 8.00
C LYS A 10 -9.30 -0.28 9.45
N LYS A 11 -9.24 -1.36 10.24
CA LYS A 11 -8.82 -1.30 11.64
C LYS A 11 -7.36 -0.87 11.77
N GLU A 12 -6.45 -1.54 11.07
CA GLU A 12 -5.02 -1.23 11.11
C GLU A 12 -4.74 0.20 10.63
N TRP A 13 -5.43 0.64 9.58
CA TRP A 13 -5.30 2.01 9.12
C TRP A 13 -5.76 3.03 10.18
N GLN A 14 -6.90 2.81 10.83
CA GLN A 14 -7.38 3.72 11.88
C GLN A 14 -6.44 3.79 13.09
N GLU A 15 -5.76 2.68 13.42
CA GLU A 15 -4.73 2.66 14.46
C GLU A 15 -3.47 3.40 14.02
N ALA A 16 -3.05 3.22 12.77
CA ALA A 16 -1.90 3.91 12.19
C ALA A 16 -2.11 5.43 12.08
N LYS A 17 -3.30 5.89 11.69
CA LYS A 17 -3.63 7.33 11.68
C LYS A 17 -3.40 7.98 13.04
N LYS A 18 -3.72 7.29 14.14
CA LYS A 18 -3.50 7.80 15.51
C LYS A 18 -2.02 7.83 15.89
N LYS A 19 -1.21 6.92 15.34
CA LYS A 19 0.24 6.85 15.56
C LYS A 19 1.03 7.82 14.67
N GLY A 20 0.44 8.26 13.56
CA GLY A 20 1.09 9.13 12.57
C GLY A 20 1.84 8.39 11.47
N SER A 21 1.94 7.06 11.56
CA SER A 21 2.55 6.21 10.54
C SER A 21 1.90 4.82 10.52
N TYR A 22 1.91 4.20 9.34
CA TYR A 22 1.49 2.83 9.09
C TYR A 22 2.70 1.95 8.76
N GLU A 23 2.73 0.76 9.34
CA GLU A 23 3.73 -0.27 9.07
C GLU A 23 3.00 -1.58 8.73
N ALA A 24 3.29 -2.15 7.57
CA ALA A 24 2.81 -3.48 7.21
C ALA A 24 3.73 -4.55 7.78
N ALA A 25 3.20 -5.75 8.00
CA ALA A 25 4.01 -6.91 8.39
C ALA A 25 5.14 -7.21 7.39
N SER A 26 4.91 -6.98 6.10
CA SER A 26 5.90 -7.16 5.04
C SER A 26 7.14 -6.29 5.22
N LEU A 27 7.03 -5.13 5.89
CA LEU A 27 8.18 -4.30 6.20
C LEU A 27 9.17 -5.01 7.12
N ALA A 28 8.68 -5.79 8.08
CA ALA A 28 9.51 -6.54 9.02
C ALA A 28 10.02 -7.86 8.42
N THR A 29 9.24 -8.51 7.55
CA THR A 29 9.59 -9.83 6.99
C THR A 29 10.37 -9.76 5.67
N GLU A 30 10.09 -8.76 4.84
CA GLU A 30 10.64 -8.61 3.48
C GLU A 30 11.46 -7.32 3.31
N GLY A 31 11.29 -6.35 4.22
CA GLY A 31 12.01 -5.08 4.19
C GLY A 31 11.30 -3.96 3.41
N PHE A 32 10.09 -4.19 2.91
CA PHE A 32 9.30 -3.21 2.18
C PHE A 32 7.79 -3.46 2.27
N ILE A 33 7.00 -2.44 1.93
CA ILE A 33 5.54 -2.48 1.87
C ILE A 33 5.08 -2.58 0.42
N HIS A 34 4.30 -3.61 0.10
CA HIS A 34 3.74 -3.78 -1.25
C HIS A 34 2.72 -2.70 -1.55
N CYS A 35 2.94 -1.99 -2.65
CA CYS A 35 1.96 -1.09 -3.23
C CYS A 35 1.65 -1.52 -4.66
N CYS A 36 0.62 -0.93 -5.25
CA CYS A 36 0.22 -1.17 -6.62
C CYS A 36 -0.30 0.12 -7.26
N GLU A 37 -0.28 0.20 -8.58
CA GLU A 37 -0.95 1.28 -9.30
C GLU A 37 -2.46 1.02 -9.40
N LEU A 38 -3.24 2.06 -9.71
CA LEU A 38 -4.69 1.94 -9.88
C LEU A 38 -5.09 0.84 -10.88
N LYS A 39 -4.35 0.72 -11.99
CA LYS A 39 -4.59 -0.30 -13.03
C LYS A 39 -4.39 -1.73 -12.53
N GLN A 40 -3.55 -1.91 -11.50
CA GLN A 40 -3.20 -3.20 -10.91
C GLN A 40 -4.09 -3.57 -9.72
N LEU A 41 -4.68 -2.57 -9.05
CA LEU A 41 -5.44 -2.72 -7.80
C LEU A 41 -6.47 -3.85 -7.85
N ARG A 42 -7.32 -3.88 -8.89
CA ARG A 42 -8.35 -4.91 -9.05
C ARG A 42 -7.76 -6.32 -9.14
N GLY A 43 -6.62 -6.48 -9.81
CA GLY A 43 -5.91 -7.75 -9.93
C GLY A 43 -5.30 -8.18 -8.60
N VAL A 44 -4.71 -7.25 -7.85
CA VAL A 44 -4.13 -7.48 -6.53
C VAL A 44 -5.21 -7.92 -5.53
N VAL A 45 -6.32 -7.19 -5.45
CA VAL A 45 -7.46 -7.53 -4.56
C VAL A 45 -7.95 -8.95 -4.87
N LYS A 46 -8.14 -9.29 -6.15
CA LYS A 46 -8.60 -10.62 -6.55
C LYS A 46 -7.61 -11.75 -6.20
N ARG A 47 -6.30 -11.50 -6.30
CA ARG A 47 -5.26 -12.53 -6.10
C ARG A 47 -4.93 -12.77 -4.63
N TYR A 48 -4.82 -11.71 -3.84
CA TYR A 48 -4.28 -11.78 -2.47
C TYR A 48 -5.33 -11.56 -1.38
N TYR A 49 -6.44 -10.91 -1.71
CA TYR A 49 -7.43 -10.46 -0.73
C TYR A 49 -8.84 -11.04 -0.99
N ALA A 50 -8.95 -12.08 -1.83
CA ALA A 50 -10.23 -12.70 -2.13
C ALA A 50 -10.93 -13.24 -0.87
N GLY A 51 -12.19 -12.84 -0.67
CA GLY A 51 -13.02 -13.27 0.45
C GLY A 51 -12.76 -12.55 1.78
N GLN A 52 -11.76 -11.67 1.84
CA GLN A 52 -11.51 -10.81 3.00
C GLN A 52 -12.50 -9.63 3.03
N LYS A 53 -12.81 -9.13 4.22
CA LYS A 53 -13.75 -8.02 4.43
C LYS A 53 -13.12 -6.94 5.29
N GLY A 54 -13.66 -5.73 5.19
CA GLY A 54 -13.17 -4.58 5.97
C GLY A 54 -11.79 -4.10 5.50
N LEU A 55 -11.51 -4.28 4.21
CA LEU A 55 -10.30 -3.81 3.57
C LEU A 55 -10.47 -2.37 3.09
N VAL A 56 -9.37 -1.65 3.08
CA VAL A 56 -9.26 -0.32 2.49
C VAL A 56 -8.01 -0.26 1.62
N ALA A 57 -8.11 0.42 0.49
CA ALA A 57 -6.96 0.84 -0.28
C ALA A 57 -6.60 2.27 0.13
N LEU A 58 -5.39 2.45 0.62
CA LEU A 58 -4.81 3.75 0.95
C LEU A 58 -4.30 4.38 -0.33
N LEU A 59 -4.80 5.57 -0.67
CA LEU A 59 -4.27 6.39 -1.75
C LEU A 59 -3.07 7.16 -1.23
N ILE A 60 -1.88 6.85 -1.72
CA ILE A 60 -0.62 7.40 -1.24
C ILE A 60 -0.03 8.33 -2.29
N ASP A 61 0.19 9.58 -1.92
CA ASP A 61 0.94 10.53 -2.71
C ASP A 61 2.44 10.25 -2.58
N THR A 62 3.06 9.90 -3.70
CA THR A 62 4.50 9.61 -3.76
C THR A 62 5.39 10.84 -3.58
N GLU A 63 4.83 12.05 -3.66
CA GLU A 63 5.55 13.31 -3.41
C GLU A 63 5.61 13.64 -1.91
N LEU A 64 4.67 13.11 -1.11
CA LEU A 64 4.58 13.34 0.35
C LEU A 64 5.18 12.19 1.19
N ILE A 65 5.42 11.03 0.58
CA ILE A 65 6.02 9.89 1.26
C ILE A 65 7.48 10.17 1.63
N LYS A 66 7.84 9.90 2.89
CA LYS A 66 9.21 10.09 3.38
C LYS A 66 10.11 8.87 3.11
N SER A 67 9.49 7.70 2.99
CA SER A 67 10.19 6.44 2.74
C SER A 67 10.49 6.27 1.24
N PRO A 68 11.65 5.70 0.87
CA PRO A 68 12.01 5.52 -0.53
C PRO A 68 11.08 4.54 -1.25
N ILE A 69 10.71 4.88 -2.48
CA ILE A 69 9.94 4.01 -3.37
C ILE A 69 10.88 3.39 -4.40
N LYS A 70 10.69 2.10 -4.69
CA LYS A 70 11.29 1.44 -5.85
C LYS A 70 10.23 0.68 -6.62
N TYR A 71 10.36 0.69 -7.94
CA TYR A 71 9.53 -0.13 -8.81
C TYR A 71 10.31 -1.40 -9.13
N GLU A 72 9.71 -2.55 -8.83
CA GLU A 72 10.34 -3.84 -9.02
C GLU A 72 9.44 -4.77 -9.82
N LEU A 73 10.04 -5.50 -10.77
CA LEU A 73 9.33 -6.43 -11.64
C LEU A 73 8.80 -7.61 -10.81
N SER A 74 7.50 -7.84 -10.88
CA SER A 74 6.89 -9.07 -10.36
C SER A 74 6.92 -10.15 -11.45
N PRO A 75 7.73 -11.22 -11.29
CA PRO A 75 7.88 -12.25 -12.33
C PRO A 75 6.58 -13.02 -12.59
N SER A 76 5.67 -13.08 -11.60
CA SER A 76 4.40 -13.81 -11.70
C SER A 76 3.38 -13.15 -12.63
N VAL A 77 3.50 -11.83 -12.84
CA VAL A 77 2.55 -11.05 -13.66
C VAL A 77 3.24 -10.24 -14.75
N ASN A 78 4.58 -10.24 -14.78
CA ASN A 78 5.40 -9.53 -15.74
C ASN A 78 5.08 -8.03 -15.81
N GLU A 79 4.86 -7.43 -14.64
CA GLU A 79 4.58 -6.00 -14.44
C GLU A 79 5.40 -5.47 -13.25
N GLU A 80 5.75 -4.19 -13.27
CA GLU A 80 6.43 -3.53 -12.16
C GLU A 80 5.45 -3.08 -11.09
N PHE A 81 5.81 -3.29 -9.82
CA PHE A 81 5.04 -2.85 -8.66
C PHE A 81 5.86 -1.88 -7.82
N PRO A 82 5.24 -0.79 -7.32
CA PRO A 82 5.88 0.09 -6.36
C PRO A 82 5.99 -0.59 -5.00
N HIS A 83 7.17 -0.49 -4.39
CA HIS A 83 7.47 -0.94 -3.05
C HIS A 83 7.99 0.23 -2.22
N ILE A 84 7.44 0.43 -1.03
CA ILE A 84 7.89 1.45 -0.09
C ILE A 84 8.83 0.82 0.93
N TYR A 85 10.08 1.27 0.97
CA TYR A 85 11.15 0.76 1.83
C TYR A 85 11.19 1.50 3.17
N GLY A 86 10.08 1.45 3.90
CA GLY A 86 9.92 2.12 5.18
C GLY A 86 8.44 2.28 5.59
N PRO A 87 8.16 2.88 6.75
CA PRO A 87 6.79 3.17 7.17
C PRO A 87 6.11 4.16 6.22
N ILE A 88 4.79 4.09 6.10
CA ILE A 88 3.98 5.07 5.39
C ILE A 88 3.57 6.16 6.37
N ASN A 89 4.05 7.40 6.19
CA ASN A 89 3.63 8.53 7.02
C ASN A 89 2.17 8.91 6.71
N ALA A 90 1.38 9.19 7.74
CA ALA A 90 -0.07 9.38 7.59
C ALA A 90 -0.43 10.62 6.73
N ASP A 91 0.44 11.62 6.70
CA ASP A 91 0.32 12.81 5.85
C ASP A 91 0.55 12.53 4.36
N ALA A 92 1.11 11.38 3.99
CA ALA A 92 1.21 10.94 2.60
C ALA A 92 -0.06 10.22 2.09
N VAL A 93 -1.02 9.92 2.96
CA VAL A 93 -2.26 9.24 2.57
C VAL A 93 -3.37 10.27 2.37
N GLU A 94 -3.71 10.53 1.11
CA GLU A 94 -4.69 11.56 0.73
C GLU A 94 -6.13 11.08 0.94
N ASP A 95 -6.41 9.81 0.62
CA ASP A 95 -7.75 9.24 0.72
C ASP A 95 -7.71 7.73 0.99
N THR A 96 -8.89 7.15 1.26
CA THR A 96 -9.08 5.71 1.38
C THR A 96 -10.31 5.22 0.63
N LEU A 97 -10.15 4.16 -0.15
CA LEU A 97 -11.24 3.47 -0.84
C LEU A 97 -11.61 2.20 -0.09
N GLU A 98 -12.90 1.98 0.19
CA GLU A 98 -13.39 0.69 0.73
C GLU A 98 -13.44 -0.38 -0.37
N LEU A 99 -12.97 -1.60 -0.06
CA LEU A 99 -12.84 -2.73 -0.99
C LEU A 99 -13.80 -3.89 -0.67
#